data_AF-A0A356C286-F1
#
_entry.id   AF-A0A356C286-F1
#
_cell.length_a   1.000
_cell.length_b   1.000
_cell.length_c   1.000
_cell.angle_alpha   90.00
_cell.angle_beta   90.00
_cell.angle_gamma   90.00
#
_symmetry.space_group_name_H-M   'P 1'
#
loop_
_entity.id
_entity.type
_entity.pdbx_description
1 polymer ?
#
loop_
_entity_poly.entity_id
_entity_poly.type
_entity_poly.pdbx_seq_one_letter_code
_entity_poly.pdbx_strand_id
1 'polypeptide(L)'
;VKAVKIAPFNRYFSLDVVRAVCSSPRVDDIALYTGNDDNIVVDLLTTFKFQVEGKVVEKSIVGGLLGHWAVWTQKAVALLEEIKAVRQGDQIPKELLRRAAEVTDANAAFFDSANGFAGCIPGIHEVLRRQGILQGTWCLDPKEVLSPGQLEEIDRVYEAYPHLHDDEFVSENLAKWLK
;
A
#
# COMPACT_ATOMS: atom_id res chain seq x y z
N VAL A 1 11.26 -19.89 -7.45
CA VAL A 1 10.62 -18.60 -7.12
C VAL A 1 9.61 -18.26 -8.20
N LYS A 2 8.41 -17.83 -7.83
CA LYS A 2 7.33 -17.39 -8.76
C LYS A 2 7.00 -15.89 -8.62
N ALA A 3 7.36 -15.29 -7.48
CA ALA A 3 7.17 -13.87 -7.22
C ALA A 3 8.17 -13.35 -6.20
N VAL A 4 8.35 -12.04 -6.14
CA VAL A 4 9.14 -11.31 -5.14
C VAL A 4 8.30 -10.17 -4.58
N LYS A 5 8.20 -10.08 -3.25
CA LYS A 5 7.69 -8.91 -2.54
C LYS A 5 8.84 -7.95 -2.27
N ILE A 6 8.69 -6.70 -2.70
CA ILE A 6 9.69 -5.64 -2.55
C ILE A 6 9.22 -4.72 -1.41
N ALA A 7 9.78 -4.89 -0.22
CA ALA A 7 9.47 -4.07 0.96
C ALA A 7 10.72 -3.55 1.69
N PRO A 8 11.75 -3.02 1.00
CA PRO A 8 12.93 -2.50 1.66
C PRO A 8 12.71 -1.11 2.29
N PHE A 9 11.59 -0.42 2.00
CA PHE A 9 11.34 0.99 2.38
C PHE A 9 12.52 1.90 1.98
N ASN A 10 13.15 1.55 0.86
CA ASN A 10 14.32 2.19 0.30
C ASN A 10 14.24 2.06 -1.23
N ARG A 11 14.23 3.21 -1.92
CA ARG A 11 14.05 3.27 -3.36
C ARG A 11 15.23 2.67 -4.14
N TYR A 12 16.45 2.84 -3.64
CA TYR A 12 17.65 2.26 -4.25
C TYR A 12 17.60 0.73 -4.19
N PHE A 13 17.26 0.17 -3.03
CA PHE A 13 17.13 -1.28 -2.89
C PHE A 13 15.95 -1.85 -3.68
N SER A 14 14.85 -1.09 -3.80
CA SER A 14 13.74 -1.47 -4.67
C SER A 14 14.21 -1.59 -6.12
N LEU A 15 14.97 -0.61 -6.62
CA LEU A 15 15.56 -0.63 -7.96
C LEU A 15 16.54 -1.80 -8.14
N ASP A 16 17.35 -2.12 -7.13
CA ASP A 16 18.29 -3.23 -7.21
C ASP A 16 17.58 -4.57 -7.39
N VAL A 17 16.46 -4.79 -6.67
CA VAL A 17 15.62 -5.99 -6.86
C VAL A 17 15.02 -6.03 -8.26
N VAL A 18 14.42 -4.94 -8.74
CA VAL A 18 13.83 -4.93 -10.09
C VAL A 18 14.89 -5.16 -11.15
N ARG A 19 16.06 -4.53 -11.03
CA ARG A 19 17.19 -4.70 -11.95
C ARG A 19 17.68 -6.15 -11.95
N ALA A 20 17.84 -6.76 -10.78
CA ALA A 20 18.25 -8.16 -10.66
C ALA A 20 17.25 -9.13 -11.34
N VAL A 21 15.94 -8.86 -11.20
CA VAL A 21 14.91 -9.66 -11.89
C VAL A 21 14.94 -9.43 -13.39
N CYS A 22 15.15 -8.20 -13.86
CA CYS A 22 15.30 -7.91 -15.30
C CYS A 22 16.54 -8.57 -15.91
N SER A 23 17.62 -8.72 -15.14
CA SER A 23 18.83 -9.44 -15.56
C SER A 23 18.73 -10.96 -15.47
N SER A 24 17.61 -11.50 -14.97
CA SER A 24 17.40 -12.94 -14.87
C SER A 24 16.85 -13.50 -16.19
N PRO A 25 17.28 -14.71 -16.63
CA PRO A 25 16.61 -15.41 -17.74
C PRO A 25 15.15 -15.79 -17.41
N ARG A 26 14.71 -15.59 -16.17
CA ARG A 26 13.35 -15.84 -15.68
C ARG A 26 12.53 -14.57 -15.51
N VAL A 27 12.91 -13.47 -16.17
CA VAL A 27 12.23 -12.17 -16.04
C VAL A 27 10.71 -12.28 -16.21
N ASP A 28 10.23 -13.09 -17.16
CA ASP A 28 8.79 -13.25 -17.43
C ASP A 28 8.08 -14.19 -16.43
N ASP A 29 8.82 -15.09 -15.79
CA ASP A 29 8.29 -16.06 -14.82
C ASP A 29 8.10 -15.50 -13.40
N ILE A 30 8.72 -14.36 -13.10
CA ILE A 30 8.80 -13.79 -11.75
C ILE A 30 7.92 -12.55 -11.68
N ALA A 31 6.82 -12.63 -10.94
CA ALA A 31 5.99 -11.47 -10.64
C ALA A 31 6.63 -10.58 -9.55
N LEU A 32 6.48 -9.26 -9.68
CA LEU A 32 6.91 -8.31 -8.65
C LEU A 32 5.69 -7.73 -7.93
N TYR A 33 5.72 -7.73 -6.61
CA TYR A 33 4.71 -7.12 -5.75
C TYR A 33 5.37 -6.06 -4.86
N THR A 34 4.76 -4.89 -4.72
CA THR A 34 5.24 -3.91 -3.75
C THR A 34 4.75 -4.27 -2.35
N GLY A 35 5.61 -4.07 -1.38
CA GLY A 35 5.28 -4.04 0.04
C GLY A 35 5.75 -2.74 0.70
N ASN A 36 6.05 -1.72 -0.11
CA ASN A 36 6.41 -0.39 0.34
C ASN A 36 5.11 0.40 0.55
N ASP A 37 4.53 0.31 1.75
CA ASP A 37 3.31 1.06 2.09
C ASP A 37 3.52 2.58 1.91
N ASP A 38 4.76 3.09 2.03
CA ASP A 38 5.11 4.49 1.81
C ASP A 38 5.10 4.94 0.33
N ASN A 39 5.05 4.01 -0.64
CA ASN A 39 5.21 4.34 -2.07
C ASN A 39 4.33 3.51 -3.03
N ILE A 40 3.18 3.02 -2.54
CA ILE A 40 2.28 2.07 -3.25
C ILE A 40 1.96 2.54 -4.68
N VAL A 41 1.42 3.76 -4.82
CA VAL A 41 0.87 4.25 -6.09
C VAL A 41 1.98 4.44 -7.13
N VAL A 42 3.11 5.01 -6.74
CA VAL A 42 4.25 5.25 -7.63
C VAL A 42 4.89 3.93 -8.06
N ASP A 43 5.00 2.96 -7.15
CA ASP A 43 5.49 1.60 -7.47
C ASP A 43 4.63 0.92 -8.53
N LEU A 44 3.31 1.04 -8.40
CA LEU A 44 2.36 0.42 -9.32
C LEU A 44 2.30 1.16 -10.66
N LEU A 45 2.46 2.49 -10.69
CA LEU A 45 2.47 3.27 -11.93
C LEU A 45 3.75 3.04 -12.76
N THR A 46 4.87 2.76 -12.11
CA THR A 46 6.17 2.71 -12.77
C THR A 46 6.37 1.43 -13.57
N THR A 47 6.56 1.58 -14.89
CA THR A 47 7.20 0.55 -15.72
C THR A 47 8.70 0.80 -15.73
N PHE A 48 9.45 -0.04 -15.02
CA PHE A 48 10.90 0.05 -14.92
C PHE A 48 11.54 -0.43 -16.22
N LYS A 49 12.59 0.26 -16.67
CA LYS A 49 13.27 0.00 -17.94
C LYS A 49 14.78 -0.05 -17.72
N PHE A 50 15.41 -1.15 -18.10
CA PHE A 50 16.86 -1.35 -17.92
C PHE A 50 17.51 -1.87 -19.19
N GLN A 51 18.81 -1.59 -19.35
CA GLN A 51 19.65 -2.22 -20.37
C GLN A 51 20.27 -3.50 -19.79
N VAL A 52 20.01 -4.64 -20.41
CA VAL A 52 20.53 -5.96 -20.03
C VAL A 52 21.09 -6.61 -21.29
N GLU A 53 22.39 -6.89 -21.30
CA GLU A 53 23.07 -7.54 -22.44
C GLU A 53 22.79 -6.88 -23.81
N GLY A 54 22.73 -5.55 -23.83
CA GLY A 54 22.47 -4.77 -25.05
C GLY A 54 20.99 -4.74 -25.48
N LYS A 55 20.07 -5.24 -24.66
CA LYS A 55 18.63 -5.19 -24.89
C LYS A 55 17.93 -4.36 -23.82
N VAL A 56 16.88 -3.65 -24.24
CA VAL A 56 15.94 -3.02 -23.32
C VAL A 56 15.04 -4.11 -22.73
N VAL A 57 14.99 -4.19 -21.41
CA VAL A 57 14.05 -5.04 -20.65
C VAL A 57 13.16 -4.15 -19.80
N GLU A 58 11.85 -4.39 -19.86
CA GLU A 58 10.85 -3.66 -19.11
C GLU A 58 10.18 -4.58 -18.08
N LYS A 59 9.92 -4.05 -16.90
CA LYS A 59 9.25 -4.79 -15.83
C LYS A 59 8.37 -3.85 -15.02
N SER A 60 7.15 -4.30 -14.73
CA SER A 60 6.22 -3.57 -13.87
C SER A 60 5.92 -4.36 -12.60
N ILE A 61 5.62 -3.66 -11.52
CA ILE A 61 5.05 -4.24 -10.30
C ILE A 61 3.55 -4.48 -10.56
N VAL A 62 3.07 -5.69 -10.34
CA VAL A 62 1.72 -6.12 -10.78
C VAL A 62 0.65 -6.01 -9.70
N GLY A 63 1.05 -5.79 -8.45
CA GLY A 63 0.16 -5.67 -7.31
C GLY A 63 0.93 -5.39 -6.03
N GLY A 64 0.26 -5.55 -4.89
CA GLY A 64 0.83 -5.31 -3.58
C GLY A 64 0.51 -6.41 -2.57
N LEU A 65 1.37 -6.53 -1.57
CA LEU A 65 1.15 -7.29 -0.34
C LEU A 65 1.38 -6.30 0.80
N LEU A 66 0.33 -5.59 1.20
CA LEU A 66 0.44 -4.33 1.92
C LEU A 66 -0.41 -4.36 3.19
N GLY A 67 0.07 -3.75 4.26
CA GLY A 67 -0.72 -3.64 5.49
C GLY A 67 -1.91 -2.69 5.29
N HIS A 68 -1.73 -1.61 4.49
CA HIS A 68 -2.80 -0.65 4.20
C HIS A 68 -4.02 -1.36 3.62
N TRP A 69 -3.81 -2.35 2.75
CA TRP A 69 -4.91 -3.03 2.04
C TRP A 69 -5.76 -3.95 2.93
N ALA A 70 -5.39 -4.14 4.20
CA ALA A 70 -6.26 -4.77 5.20
C ALA A 70 -7.47 -3.89 5.57
N VAL A 71 -7.38 -2.59 5.30
CA VAL A 71 -8.42 -1.60 5.49
C VAL A 71 -8.65 -0.85 4.19
N TRP A 72 -9.80 -0.20 4.05
CA TRP A 72 -10.11 0.58 2.84
C TRP A 72 -10.00 -0.24 1.56
N THR A 73 -10.21 -1.57 1.67
CA THR A 73 -9.87 -2.55 0.65
C THR A 73 -10.60 -2.31 -0.66
N GLN A 74 -11.87 -1.88 -0.61
CA GLN A 74 -12.63 -1.56 -1.83
C GLN A 74 -11.98 -0.40 -2.59
N LYS A 75 -11.55 0.66 -1.90
CA LYS A 75 -10.87 1.81 -2.50
C LYS A 75 -9.47 1.44 -2.99
N ALA A 76 -8.74 0.62 -2.24
CA ALA A 76 -7.43 0.10 -2.65
C ALA A 76 -7.53 -0.72 -3.95
N VAL A 77 -8.53 -1.58 -4.08
CA VAL A 77 -8.78 -2.37 -5.30
C VAL A 77 -9.17 -1.47 -6.47
N ALA A 78 -10.07 -0.51 -6.26
CA ALA A 78 -10.46 0.44 -7.30
C ALA A 78 -9.27 1.25 -7.81
N LEU A 79 -8.39 1.71 -6.91
CA LEU A 79 -7.17 2.42 -7.24
C LEU A 79 -6.17 1.53 -8.00
N LEU A 80 -6.02 0.27 -7.60
CA LEU A 80 -5.15 -0.67 -8.32
C LEU A 80 -5.62 -0.87 -9.78
N GLU A 81 -6.93 -1.03 -10.00
CA GLU A 81 -7.48 -1.19 -11.35
C GLU A 81 -7.36 0.10 -12.18
N GLU A 82 -7.58 1.27 -11.58
CA GLU A 82 -7.33 2.57 -12.22
C GLU A 82 -5.86 2.70 -12.67
N ILE A 83 -4.91 2.39 -11.78
CA ILE A 83 -3.48 2.45 -12.09
C ILE A 83 -3.12 1.49 -13.22
N LYS A 84 -3.63 0.25 -13.18
CA LYS A 84 -3.39 -0.74 -14.24
C LYS A 84 -3.88 -0.25 -15.60
N ALA A 85 -5.04 0.42 -15.65
CA ALA A 85 -5.59 0.99 -16.87
C ALA A 85 -4.74 2.18 -17.37
N VAL A 86 -4.44 3.13 -16.48
CA VAL A 86 -3.65 4.34 -16.82
C VAL A 86 -2.25 3.98 -17.32
N ARG A 87 -1.60 2.99 -16.71
CA ARG A 87 -0.25 2.55 -17.08
C ARG A 87 -0.15 1.99 -18.51
N GLN A 88 -1.26 1.60 -19.14
CA GLN A 88 -1.27 1.17 -20.55
C GLN A 88 -1.23 2.35 -21.53
N GLY A 89 -1.46 3.58 -21.07
CA GLY A 89 -1.38 4.79 -21.88
C GLY A 89 -0.07 5.56 -21.68
N ASP A 90 0.12 6.61 -22.49
CA ASP A 90 1.32 7.45 -22.46
C ASP A 90 1.25 8.60 -21.43
N GLN A 91 0.10 8.79 -20.79
CA GLN A 91 -0.15 9.93 -19.90
C GLN A 91 -0.60 9.45 -18.53
N ILE A 92 0.07 9.97 -17.50
CA ILE A 92 -0.34 9.77 -16.10
C ILE A 92 -1.09 11.03 -15.64
N PRO A 93 -2.37 10.92 -15.24
CA PRO A 93 -3.08 12.04 -14.65
C PRO A 93 -2.37 12.55 -13.40
N LYS A 94 -2.19 13.87 -13.30
CA LYS A 94 -1.58 14.53 -12.12
C LYS A 94 -2.27 14.15 -10.81
N GLU A 95 -3.56 13.83 -10.86
CA GLU A 95 -4.35 13.44 -9.70
C GLU A 95 -3.87 12.13 -9.06
N LEU A 96 -3.25 11.22 -9.84
CA LEU A 96 -2.65 10.02 -9.27
C LEU A 96 -1.36 10.32 -8.50
N LEU A 97 -0.60 11.35 -8.89
CA LEU A 97 0.55 11.81 -8.12
C LEU A 97 0.10 12.48 -6.81
N ARG A 98 -0.99 13.25 -6.84
CA ARG A 98 -1.60 13.79 -5.62
C ARG A 98 -2.09 12.66 -4.72
N ARG A 99 -2.85 11.70 -5.27
CA ARG A 99 -3.34 10.55 -4.52
C ARG A 99 -2.22 9.68 -3.96
N ALA A 100 -1.07 9.59 -4.64
CA ALA A 100 0.11 8.94 -4.10
C ALA A 100 0.56 9.59 -2.78
N ALA A 101 0.66 10.92 -2.73
CA ALA A 101 1.02 11.65 -1.53
C ALA A 101 -0.03 11.50 -0.41
N GLU A 102 -1.32 11.57 -0.75
CA GLU A 102 -2.43 11.38 0.20
C GLU A 102 -2.40 9.96 0.82
N VAL A 103 -2.15 8.92 0.01
CA VAL A 103 -2.01 7.53 0.49
C VAL A 103 -0.78 7.36 1.39
N THR A 104 0.36 7.97 1.03
CA THR A 104 1.56 7.95 1.87
C THR A 104 1.32 8.64 3.21
N ASP A 105 0.61 9.77 3.22
CA ASP A 105 0.26 10.49 4.46
C ASP A 105 -0.70 9.69 5.34
N ALA A 106 -1.73 9.05 4.76
CA ALA A 106 -2.59 8.11 5.48
C ALA A 106 -1.78 6.96 6.10
N ASN A 107 -0.81 6.41 5.36
CA ASN A 107 0.06 5.35 5.86
C ASN A 107 1.01 5.81 6.98
N ALA A 108 1.46 7.06 6.95
CA ALA A 108 2.26 7.61 8.04
C ALA A 108 1.49 7.59 9.38
N ALA A 109 0.18 7.93 9.34
CA ALA A 109 -0.70 7.89 10.50
C ALA A 109 -1.00 6.45 10.96
N PHE A 110 -1.31 5.55 10.02
CA PHE A 110 -1.65 4.16 10.34
C PHE A 110 -0.48 3.39 10.90
N PHE A 111 0.68 3.52 10.26
CA PHE A 111 1.86 2.75 10.62
C PHE A 111 2.74 3.44 11.64
N ASP A 112 2.35 4.61 12.13
CA ASP A 112 3.05 5.32 13.21
C ASP A 112 4.50 5.69 12.86
N SER A 113 4.73 6.19 11.65
CA SER A 113 6.10 6.49 11.19
C SER A 113 6.78 7.55 12.06
N ALA A 114 6.01 8.46 12.67
CA ALA A 114 6.51 9.49 13.57
C ALA A 114 7.15 8.92 14.85
N ASN A 115 6.69 7.75 15.31
CA ASN A 115 7.22 7.07 16.49
C ASN A 115 8.00 5.80 16.11
N GLY A 116 8.53 5.72 14.88
CA GLY A 116 9.36 4.60 14.45
C GLY A 116 8.60 3.28 14.34
N PHE A 117 7.32 3.34 13.94
CA PHE A 117 6.45 2.20 13.71
C PHE A 117 6.02 1.42 14.97
N ALA A 118 6.13 2.04 16.15
CA ALA A 118 5.75 1.41 17.41
C ALA A 118 4.26 1.01 17.48
N GLY A 119 3.38 1.84 16.91
CA GLY A 119 1.94 1.63 16.85
C GLY A 119 1.43 1.05 15.51
N CYS A 120 2.29 0.36 14.76
CA CYS A 120 2.00 -0.13 13.41
C CYS A 120 0.76 -1.04 13.32
N ILE A 121 0.71 -2.11 14.14
CA ILE A 121 -0.43 -3.02 14.18
C ILE A 121 -1.67 -2.37 14.83
N PRO A 122 -1.57 -1.73 16.03
CA PRO A 122 -2.75 -1.16 16.68
C PRO A 122 -3.35 0.00 15.86
N GLY A 123 -2.57 0.70 15.03
CA GLY A 123 -3.07 1.71 14.10
C GLY A 123 -4.00 1.12 13.04
N ILE A 124 -3.61 0.00 12.40
CA ILE A 124 -4.51 -0.73 11.48
C ILE A 124 -5.72 -1.28 12.24
N HIS A 125 -5.52 -1.82 13.44
CA HIS A 125 -6.64 -2.30 14.25
C HIS A 125 -7.61 -1.19 14.62
N GLU A 126 -7.15 0.04 14.83
CA GLU A 126 -8.01 1.19 15.11
C GLU A 126 -8.94 1.50 13.94
N VAL A 127 -8.41 1.47 12.71
CA VAL A 127 -9.21 1.62 11.48
C VAL A 127 -10.24 0.48 11.38
N LEU A 128 -9.84 -0.78 11.59
CA LEU A 128 -10.76 -1.92 11.60
C LEU A 128 -11.82 -1.85 12.71
N ARG A 129 -11.46 -1.29 13.88
CA ARG A 129 -12.37 -1.06 15.01
C ARG A 129 -13.40 -0.01 14.66
N ARG A 130 -13.01 1.10 14.01
CA ARG A 130 -13.94 2.12 13.47
C ARG A 130 -14.93 1.52 12.48
N GLN A 131 -14.44 0.63 11.61
CA GLN A 131 -15.26 -0.11 10.65
C GLN A 131 -16.15 -1.19 11.28
N GLY A 132 -16.02 -1.46 12.59
CA GLY A 132 -16.80 -2.47 13.31
C GLY A 132 -16.37 -3.93 13.05
N ILE A 133 -15.26 -4.13 12.34
CA ILE A 133 -14.69 -5.47 12.08
C ILE A 133 -14.00 -6.02 13.34
N LEU A 134 -13.31 -5.16 14.09
CA LEU A 134 -12.71 -5.50 15.37
C LEU A 134 -13.42 -4.79 16.53
N GLN A 135 -13.37 -5.39 17.72
CA GLN A 135 -13.95 -4.80 18.93
C GLN A 135 -12.98 -3.88 19.69
N GLY A 136 -11.69 -3.92 19.36
CA GLY A 136 -10.64 -3.18 20.03
C GLY A 136 -9.33 -3.26 19.25
N THR A 137 -8.33 -2.55 19.74
CA THR A 137 -7.01 -2.43 19.10
C THR A 137 -5.97 -3.42 19.64
N TRP A 138 -6.42 -4.47 20.33
CA TRP A 138 -5.53 -5.39 21.05
C TRP A 138 -4.58 -6.16 20.12
N CYS A 139 -3.33 -6.26 20.54
CA CYS A 139 -2.27 -7.00 19.87
C CYS A 139 -1.89 -8.25 20.67
N LEU A 140 -1.14 -9.17 20.05
CA LEU A 140 -0.61 -10.35 20.74
C LEU A 140 0.40 -9.97 21.83
N ASP A 141 1.24 -8.97 21.58
CA ASP A 141 2.02 -8.31 22.62
C ASP A 141 1.15 -7.21 23.27
N PRO A 142 0.81 -7.32 24.56
CA PRO A 142 0.01 -6.30 25.24
C PRO A 142 0.68 -4.93 25.34
N LYS A 143 1.99 -4.83 25.08
CA LYS A 143 2.73 -3.57 25.06
C LYS A 143 2.64 -2.84 23.72
N GLU A 144 2.20 -3.53 22.67
CA GLU A 144 2.00 -2.93 21.36
C GLU A 144 0.64 -2.22 21.35
N VAL A 145 0.69 -0.90 21.59
CA VAL A 145 -0.47 -0.01 21.70
C VAL A 145 -0.28 1.21 20.80
N LEU A 146 -1.34 1.98 20.59
CA LEU A 146 -1.24 3.25 19.88
C LEU A 146 -0.24 4.18 20.58
N SER A 147 0.65 4.79 19.81
CA SER A 147 1.57 5.80 20.34
C SER A 147 0.82 7.09 20.70
N PRO A 148 1.36 7.91 21.62
CA PRO A 148 0.82 9.25 21.88
C PRO A 148 0.72 10.07 20.58
N GLY A 149 -0.44 10.66 20.31
CA GLY A 149 -0.68 11.46 19.10
C GLY A 149 -1.12 10.65 17.87
N GLN A 150 -1.00 9.32 17.89
CA GLN A 150 -1.31 8.50 16.70
C GLN A 150 -2.81 8.48 16.40
N LEU A 151 -3.67 8.44 17.43
CA LEU A 151 -5.11 8.47 17.23
C LEU A 151 -5.56 9.77 16.56
N GLU A 152 -4.99 10.89 16.99
CA GLU A 152 -5.24 12.22 16.44
C GLU A 152 -4.75 12.33 14.98
N GLU A 153 -3.62 11.71 14.64
CA GLU A 153 -3.15 11.63 13.25
C GLU A 153 -4.07 10.76 12.39
N ILE A 154 -4.61 9.67 12.93
CA ILE A 154 -5.61 8.85 12.24
C ILE A 154 -6.88 9.70 11.99
N ASP A 155 -7.37 10.44 12.98
CA ASP A 155 -8.50 11.35 12.82
C ASP A 155 -8.24 12.39 11.71
N ARG A 156 -7.05 13.00 11.72
CA ARG A 156 -6.65 13.99 10.73
C ARG A 156 -6.71 13.44 9.30
N VAL A 157 -6.19 12.24 9.04
CA VAL A 157 -6.16 11.69 7.66
C VAL A 157 -7.54 11.22 7.20
N TYR A 158 -8.41 10.79 8.13
CA TYR A 158 -9.82 10.52 7.84
C TYR A 158 -10.56 11.78 7.37
N GLU A 159 -10.34 12.91 8.05
CA GLU A 159 -10.95 14.18 7.68
C GLU A 159 -10.35 14.78 6.40
N ALA A 160 -9.03 14.66 6.23
CA ALA A 160 -8.33 15.23 5.08
C ALA A 160 -8.62 14.48 3.77
N TYR A 161 -8.81 13.16 3.82
CA TYR A 161 -8.92 12.30 2.64
C TYR A 161 -10.15 11.38 2.66
N PRO A 162 -11.38 11.92 2.75
CA PRO A 162 -12.59 11.10 2.87
C PRO A 162 -12.84 10.21 1.65
N HIS A 163 -12.24 10.51 0.50
CA HIS A 163 -12.34 9.69 -0.72
C HIS A 163 -11.51 8.41 -0.67
N LEU A 164 -10.57 8.27 0.27
CA LEU A 164 -9.69 7.10 0.37
C LEU A 164 -10.29 5.95 1.17
N HIS A 165 -11.28 6.21 2.04
CA HIS A 165 -11.88 5.18 2.89
C HIS A 165 -13.17 4.59 2.33
N ASP A 166 -13.51 3.38 2.78
CA ASP A 166 -14.70 2.63 2.36
C ASP A 166 -15.65 2.29 3.52
N ASP A 167 -15.57 3.03 4.62
CA ASP A 167 -16.35 2.80 5.84
C ASP A 167 -17.85 2.64 5.62
N GLU A 168 -18.46 3.44 4.74
CA GLU A 168 -19.88 3.30 4.39
C GLU A 168 -20.15 1.92 3.75
N PHE A 169 -19.35 1.53 2.76
CA PHE A 169 -19.44 0.21 2.11
C PHE A 169 -19.26 -0.93 3.10
N VAL A 170 -18.32 -0.80 4.04
CA VAL A 170 -18.10 -1.81 5.09
C VAL A 170 -19.32 -1.88 6.02
N SER A 171 -19.84 -0.74 6.47
CA SER A 171 -20.98 -0.67 7.38
C SER A 171 -22.24 -1.33 6.80
N GLU A 172 -22.51 -1.14 5.50
CA GLU A 172 -23.65 -1.74 4.80
C GLU A 172 -23.56 -3.26 4.69
N ASN A 173 -22.34 -3.83 4.73
CA ASN A 173 -22.10 -5.25 4.50
C ASN A 173 -21.71 -6.03 5.77
N LEU A 174 -21.42 -5.36 6.88
CA LEU A 174 -20.91 -5.98 8.11
C LEU A 174 -21.82 -7.10 8.64
N ALA A 175 -23.13 -6.86 8.67
CA ALA A 175 -24.13 -7.83 9.12
C ALA A 175 -24.22 -9.09 8.23
N LYS A 176 -23.73 -9.03 6.99
CA LYS A 176 -23.64 -10.19 6.09
C LYS A 176 -22.36 -10.98 6.33
N TRP A 177 -21.24 -10.31 6.61
CA TRP A 177 -19.93 -10.93 6.77
C TRP A 177 -19.72 -11.61 8.12
N LEU A 178 -20.29 -11.05 9.20
CA LEU A 178 -20.13 -11.56 10.57
C LEU A 178 -21.19 -12.60 10.98
N LYS A 179 -21.82 -13.26 10.01
CA LYS A 179 -22.77 -14.36 10.24
C LYS A 179 -22.08 -15.70 10.40
#